data_AF-A0A7K9RAV1-F1
#
_entry.id   AF-A0A7K9RAV1-F1
#
_cell.length_a   1.000
_cell.length_b   1.000
_cell.length_c   1.000
_cell.angle_alpha   90.00
_cell.angle_beta   90.00
_cell.angle_gamma   90.00
#
_symmetry.space_group_name_H-M   'P 1'
#
loop_
_entity.id
_entity.type
_entity.pdbx_description
1 polymer ?
#
loop_
_entity_poly.entity_id
_entity_poly.type
_entity_poly.pdbx_seq_one_letter_code
_entity_poly.pdbx_strand_id
1 'polypeptide(L)'
;ECTWSDWIDVTYPDSSDRNSGDYETFENIWKKYPSWECAKVENISCRAEKFPSTPIADLGQKVECDVNVGLICNNRDQQIGGIIPMPVCLNYEISVCCTPNKPECLPTPSTTSTTTSTASPTTSSVSPPISTTAPTPTAVDIPSPTTTPTTTITMPPSTTTTSGSTSQTTTTVPVSTTPV
;
A
#
# COMPACT_ATOMS: atom_id res chain seq x y z
N GLU A 1 18.65 16.11 -2.07
CA GLU A 1 17.66 16.72 -2.98
C GLU A 1 17.14 15.66 -3.93
N CYS A 2 15.88 15.26 -3.72
CA CYS A 2 15.13 14.38 -4.61
C CYS A 2 14.08 15.20 -5.36
N THR A 3 13.67 14.73 -6.54
CA THR A 3 12.64 15.37 -7.36
C THR A 3 11.36 14.56 -7.25
N TRP A 4 10.25 15.22 -6.93
CA TRP A 4 8.94 14.60 -6.94
C TRP A 4 8.48 14.30 -8.37
N SER A 5 7.96 13.10 -8.58
CA SER A 5 7.28 12.76 -9.82
C SER A 5 5.92 13.45 -9.91
N ASP A 6 5.36 13.49 -11.12
CA ASP A 6 3.91 13.62 -11.27
C ASP A 6 3.19 12.47 -10.55
N TRP A 7 1.89 12.62 -10.35
CA TRP A 7 1.08 11.55 -9.79
C TRP A 7 0.96 10.38 -10.77
N ILE A 8 1.14 9.18 -10.24
CA ILE A 8 1.17 7.92 -10.96
C ILE A 8 -0.04 7.12 -10.52
N ASP A 9 -0.85 6.75 -11.51
CA ASP A 9 -2.05 5.94 -11.39
C ASP A 9 -2.02 4.95 -12.57
N VAL A 10 -1.70 3.68 -12.30
CA VAL A 10 -1.55 2.64 -13.33
C VAL A 10 -2.47 1.44 -13.11
N THR A 11 -3.08 1.33 -11.94
CA THR A 11 -4.03 0.28 -11.57
C THR A 11 -5.33 0.87 -11.07
N TYR A 12 -6.40 0.07 -11.14
CA TYR A 12 -7.73 0.53 -10.74
C TYR A 12 -8.45 -0.60 -10.02
N PRO A 13 -9.15 -0.31 -8.91
CA PRO A 13 -9.92 -1.33 -8.20
C PRO A 13 -11.14 -1.76 -9.02
N ASP A 14 -11.31 -3.07 -9.20
CA ASP A 14 -12.55 -3.64 -9.73
C ASP A 14 -13.54 -3.83 -8.58
N SER A 15 -14.60 -3.03 -8.57
CA SER A 15 -15.64 -3.10 -7.54
C SER A 15 -16.41 -4.43 -7.50
N SER A 16 -16.35 -5.22 -8.58
CA SER A 16 -17.05 -6.49 -8.72
C SER A 16 -16.24 -7.68 -8.21
N ASP A 17 -14.93 -7.52 -8.03
CA ASP A 17 -14.03 -8.59 -7.62
C ASP A 17 -13.34 -8.28 -6.28
N ARG A 18 -13.61 -9.14 -5.29
CA ARG A 18 -12.98 -9.06 -3.97
C ARG A 18 -11.48 -9.40 -4.03
N ASN A 19 -11.02 -10.14 -5.03
CA ASN A 19 -9.60 -10.41 -5.28
C ASN A 19 -8.86 -9.25 -5.95
N SER A 20 -9.60 -8.27 -6.45
CA SER A 20 -9.03 -7.05 -6.98
C SER A 20 -8.67 -6.08 -5.84
N GLY A 21 -8.16 -4.94 -6.24
CA GLY A 21 -7.66 -3.91 -5.36
C GLY A 21 -6.99 -2.84 -6.20
N ASP A 22 -6.27 -1.98 -5.53
CA ASP A 22 -5.51 -0.92 -6.15
C ASP A 22 -4.04 -1.02 -5.75
N TYR A 23 -3.15 -1.00 -6.74
CA TYR A 23 -1.79 -1.51 -6.65
C TYR A 23 -0.81 -0.63 -7.42
N GLU A 24 -0.63 0.61 -6.95
CA GLU A 24 0.44 1.51 -7.39
C GLU A 24 1.81 1.07 -6.86
N THR A 25 2.17 -0.18 -7.16
CA THR A 25 3.44 -0.80 -6.79
C THR A 25 4.50 -0.47 -7.81
N PHE A 26 5.77 -0.37 -7.39
CA PHE A 26 6.86 -0.11 -8.34
C PHE A 26 6.96 -1.17 -9.44
N GLU A 27 6.61 -2.42 -9.14
CA GLU A 27 6.52 -3.47 -10.16
C GLU A 27 5.48 -3.16 -11.24
N ASN A 28 4.28 -2.72 -10.86
CA ASN A 28 3.23 -2.36 -11.82
C ASN A 28 3.60 -1.09 -12.60
N ILE A 29 4.21 -0.12 -11.93
CA ILE A 29 4.64 1.13 -12.56
C ILE A 29 5.74 0.85 -13.58
N TRP A 30 6.76 0.04 -13.28
CA TRP A 30 7.80 -0.33 -14.25
C TRP A 30 7.26 -1.15 -15.42
N LYS A 31 6.27 -2.02 -15.18
CA LYS A 31 5.58 -2.75 -16.28
C LYS A 31 4.85 -1.79 -17.22
N LYS A 32 4.24 -0.73 -16.67
CA LYS A 32 3.50 0.27 -17.46
C LYS A 32 4.43 1.27 -18.15
N TYR A 33 5.47 1.71 -17.43
CA TYR A 33 6.42 2.73 -17.83
C TYR A 33 7.86 2.20 -17.71
N PRO A 34 8.33 1.40 -18.69
CA PRO A 34 9.66 0.82 -18.65
C PRO A 34 10.79 1.86 -18.72
N SER A 35 10.49 3.09 -19.17
CA SER A 35 11.42 4.22 -19.19
C SER A 35 11.40 5.05 -17.91
N TRP A 36 10.66 4.64 -16.89
CA TRP A 36 10.63 5.35 -15.62
C TRP A 36 11.92 5.08 -14.83
N GLU A 37 12.83 6.06 -14.87
CA GLU A 37 14.12 5.98 -14.21
C GLU A 37 14.05 6.55 -12.80
N CYS A 38 13.95 5.67 -11.82
CA CYS A 38 14.14 6.04 -10.42
C CYS A 38 15.16 5.12 -9.74
N ALA A 39 16.32 5.69 -9.40
CA ALA A 39 17.42 4.93 -8.78
C ALA A 39 17.06 4.51 -7.34
N LYS A 40 16.46 5.45 -6.61
CA LYS A 40 16.07 5.28 -5.22
C LYS A 40 14.92 6.23 -4.91
N VAL A 41 13.87 5.66 -4.32
CA VAL A 41 12.76 6.40 -3.73
C VAL A 41 13.19 6.83 -2.33
N GLU A 42 13.30 8.13 -2.09
CA GLU A 42 13.59 8.66 -0.75
C GLU A 42 12.31 8.93 0.05
N ASN A 43 11.22 9.23 -0.64
CA ASN A 43 9.93 9.52 -0.02
C ASN A 43 8.79 9.15 -0.97
N ILE A 44 7.62 8.88 -0.40
CA ILE A 44 6.39 8.54 -1.12
C ILE A 44 5.24 9.34 -0.54
N SER A 45 4.37 9.81 -1.42
CA SER A 45 3.11 10.46 -1.09
C SER A 45 2.01 9.69 -1.79
N CYS A 46 1.02 9.22 -1.02
CA CYS A 46 -0.13 8.51 -1.55
C CYS A 46 -1.41 9.29 -1.25
N ARG A 47 -2.35 9.33 -2.18
CA ARG A 47 -3.68 9.93 -1.97
C ARG A 47 -4.74 9.23 -2.79
N ALA A 48 -6.00 9.35 -2.36
CA ALA A 48 -7.13 8.95 -3.20
C ALA A 48 -7.39 10.02 -4.27
N GLU A 49 -7.53 9.62 -5.53
CA GLU A 49 -7.71 10.52 -6.68
C GLU A 49 -8.92 11.45 -6.47
N LYS A 50 -10.03 10.89 -5.97
CA LYS A 50 -11.28 11.63 -5.73
C LYS A 50 -11.29 12.43 -4.43
N PHE A 51 -10.32 12.21 -3.54
CA PHE A 51 -10.23 12.87 -2.23
C PHE A 51 -8.80 13.36 -1.95
N PRO A 52 -8.22 14.22 -2.80
CA PRO A 52 -6.80 14.58 -2.72
C PRO A 52 -6.45 15.43 -1.49
N SER A 53 -7.43 16.07 -0.87
CA SER A 53 -7.28 16.88 0.35
C SER A 53 -7.53 16.08 1.63
N THR A 54 -7.99 14.83 1.52
CA THR A 54 -8.27 13.99 2.68
C THR A 54 -7.07 13.10 2.96
N PRO A 55 -6.47 13.14 4.16
CA PRO A 55 -5.41 12.23 4.53
C PRO A 55 -5.84 10.77 4.40
N ILE A 56 -4.92 9.91 3.95
CA ILE A 56 -5.23 8.50 3.68
C ILE A 56 -5.77 7.76 4.91
N ALA A 57 -5.27 8.11 6.10
CA ALA A 57 -5.71 7.56 7.38
C ALA A 57 -7.17 7.90 7.72
N ASP A 58 -7.68 9.02 7.20
CA ASP A 58 -9.04 9.51 7.46
C ASP A 58 -10.07 8.93 6.47
N LEU A 59 -9.62 8.24 5.41
CA LEU A 59 -10.51 7.60 4.43
C LEU A 59 -11.22 6.36 5.01
N GLY A 60 -10.69 5.79 6.09
CA GLY A 60 -11.23 4.58 6.72
C GLY A 60 -10.92 3.29 5.95
N GLN A 61 -9.96 3.33 5.02
CA GLN A 61 -9.53 2.17 4.24
C GLN A 61 -8.21 1.61 4.77
N LYS A 62 -8.03 0.29 4.66
CA LYS A 62 -6.76 -0.36 4.95
C LYS A 62 -5.88 -0.26 3.71
N VAL A 63 -4.96 0.70 3.73
CA VAL A 63 -4.02 0.97 2.65
C VAL A 63 -2.60 0.95 3.20
N GLU A 64 -1.72 0.26 2.50
CA GLU A 64 -0.28 0.33 2.72
C GLU A 64 0.31 1.34 1.73
N CYS A 65 1.06 2.32 2.24
CA CYS A 65 1.78 3.31 1.45
C CYS A 65 3.22 3.33 1.98
N ASP A 66 4.14 2.71 1.27
CA ASP A 66 5.50 2.47 1.73
C ASP A 66 6.54 2.73 0.62
N VAL A 67 7.68 3.28 1.03
CA VAL A 67 8.75 3.72 0.11
C VAL A 67 9.45 2.58 -0.63
N ASN A 68 9.29 1.33 -0.19
CA ASN A 68 9.94 0.16 -0.78
C ASN A 68 9.02 -0.60 -1.72
N VAL A 69 7.71 -0.57 -1.49
CA VAL A 69 6.72 -1.32 -2.30
C VAL A 69 5.83 -0.44 -3.17
N GLY A 70 5.59 0.81 -2.78
CA GLY A 70 4.58 1.68 -3.39
C GLY A 70 3.29 1.71 -2.57
N LEU A 71 2.14 1.67 -3.23
CA LEU A 71 0.83 1.56 -2.58
C LEU A 71 0.16 0.22 -2.87
N ILE A 72 -0.46 -0.33 -1.82
CA ILE A 72 -1.25 -1.56 -1.88
C ILE A 72 -2.56 -1.35 -1.12
N CYS A 73 -3.67 -1.53 -1.81
CA CYS A 73 -5.00 -1.65 -1.25
C CYS A 73 -5.65 -2.94 -1.79
N ASN A 74 -6.15 -3.80 -0.89
CA ASN A 74 -6.84 -5.03 -1.27
C ASN A 74 -8.33 -4.91 -0.99
N ASN A 75 -9.21 -5.20 -1.97
CA ASN A 75 -10.67 -5.15 -1.75
C ASN A 75 -11.10 -6.11 -0.64
N ARG A 76 -10.50 -7.30 -0.58
CA ARG A 76 -10.73 -8.32 0.46
C ARG A 76 -10.55 -7.83 1.90
N ASP A 77 -9.71 -6.82 2.09
CA ASP A 77 -9.37 -6.29 3.42
C ASP A 77 -10.25 -5.09 3.82
N GLN A 78 -11.03 -4.55 2.88
CA GLN A 78 -11.87 -3.39 3.15
C GLN A 78 -13.17 -3.80 3.84
N GLN A 79 -13.63 -2.95 4.75
CA GLN A 79 -14.89 -3.11 5.45
C GLN A 79 -15.85 -1.99 5.03
N ILE A 80 -17.15 -2.21 5.23
CA ILE A 80 -18.12 -1.14 5.09
C ILE A 80 -17.90 -0.16 6.25
N GLY A 81 -17.58 1.09 5.93
CA GLY A 81 -17.25 2.12 6.91
C GLY A 81 -16.13 3.02 6.38
N GLY A 82 -16.19 4.31 6.66
CA GLY A 82 -15.33 5.32 6.04
C GLY A 82 -16.13 6.27 5.13
N ILE A 83 -15.43 6.98 4.24
CA ILE A 83 -16.04 8.00 3.38
C ILE A 83 -16.94 7.39 2.29
N ILE A 84 -16.71 6.12 1.93
CA ILE A 84 -17.52 5.38 0.96
C ILE A 84 -18.19 4.14 1.59
N PRO A 85 -19.47 3.85 1.27
CA PRO A 85 -20.25 2.79 1.89
C PRO A 85 -20.03 1.40 1.24
N MET A 86 -18.88 1.15 0.61
CA MET A 86 -18.59 -0.09 -0.12
C MET A 86 -17.28 -0.71 0.37
N PRO A 87 -17.20 -2.05 0.51
CA PRO A 87 -15.98 -2.75 0.94
C PRO A 87 -15.03 -2.97 -0.25
N VAL A 88 -14.66 -1.88 -0.94
CA VAL A 88 -13.76 -1.88 -2.10
C VAL A 88 -12.80 -0.71 -1.95
N CYS A 89 -11.58 -0.86 -2.45
CA CYS A 89 -10.60 0.21 -2.48
C CYS A 89 -11.12 1.42 -3.26
N LEU A 90 -10.77 2.62 -2.80
CA LEU A 90 -10.79 3.81 -3.65
C LEU A 90 -9.71 3.70 -4.72
N ASN A 91 -9.83 4.53 -5.75
CA ASN A 91 -8.73 4.76 -6.69
C ASN A 91 -7.69 5.68 -6.05
N TYR A 92 -6.46 5.22 -5.99
CA TYR A 92 -5.31 5.88 -5.40
C TYR A 92 -4.28 6.20 -6.47
N GLU A 93 -3.48 7.21 -6.18
CA GLU A 93 -2.33 7.58 -6.98
C GLU A 93 -1.15 7.89 -6.05
N ILE A 94 0.06 7.68 -6.55
CA ILE A 94 1.29 7.96 -5.80
C ILE A 94 2.16 8.99 -6.49
N SER A 95 2.87 9.79 -5.71
CA SER A 95 3.99 10.60 -6.17
C SER A 95 5.21 10.17 -5.36
N VAL A 96 6.37 10.06 -6.01
CA VAL A 96 7.60 9.65 -5.33
C VAL A 96 8.66 10.72 -5.45
N CYS A 97 9.41 10.93 -4.37
CA CYS A 97 10.59 11.75 -4.38
C CYS A 97 11.78 10.88 -4.76
N CYS A 98 12.21 10.99 -6.01
CA CYS A 98 13.26 10.16 -6.54
C CYS A 98 14.59 10.90 -6.59
N THR A 99 15.68 10.26 -6.18
CA THR A 99 17.02 10.71 -6.53
C THR A 99 17.37 10.19 -7.92
N PRO A 100 17.81 11.06 -8.86
CA PRO A 100 18.33 10.58 -10.13
C PRO A 100 19.51 9.63 -9.88
N ASN A 101 19.74 8.71 -10.81
CA ASN A 101 20.99 7.95 -10.87
C ASN A 101 22.13 8.96 -11.00
N LYS A 102 22.65 9.46 -9.88
CA LYS A 102 23.93 10.11 -9.88
C LYS A 102 24.89 8.96 -10.09
N PRO A 103 25.64 8.88 -11.21
CA PRO A 103 26.83 8.06 -11.17
C PRO A 103 27.62 8.61 -9.99
N GLU A 104 27.69 7.85 -8.89
CA GLU A 104 28.69 8.12 -7.87
C GLU A 104 29.98 8.31 -8.65
N CYS A 105 30.66 9.43 -8.39
CA CYS A 105 31.98 9.71 -8.96
C CYS A 105 32.80 8.43 -8.90
N LEU A 106 32.87 7.70 -10.02
CA LEU A 106 33.89 6.73 -10.26
C LEU A 106 35.17 7.51 -10.06
N PRO A 107 36.03 7.17 -9.09
CA PRO A 107 37.34 7.79 -9.03
C PRO A 107 37.95 7.58 -10.42
N THR A 108 38.25 8.68 -11.10
CA THR A 108 39.02 8.66 -12.34
C THR A 108 40.19 7.71 -12.10
N PRO A 109 40.43 6.68 -12.93
CA PRO A 109 41.60 5.84 -12.76
C PRO A 109 42.82 6.76 -12.88
N SER A 110 43.45 7.08 -11.76
CA SER A 110 44.78 7.68 -11.78
C SER A 110 45.70 6.65 -12.40
N THR A 111 46.20 6.97 -13.59
CA THR A 111 47.26 6.22 -14.26
C THR A 111 48.54 6.37 -13.43
N THR A 112 48.67 5.58 -12.37
CA THR A 112 49.94 5.45 -11.66
C THR A 112 50.75 4.36 -12.34
N SER A 113 51.56 4.78 -13.31
CA SER A 113 52.63 3.99 -13.88
C SER A 113 53.62 3.60 -12.77
N THR A 114 53.60 2.35 -12.31
CA THR A 114 54.70 1.83 -11.49
C THR A 114 55.05 0.39 -11.88
N THR A 115 56.19 0.32 -12.56
CA THR A 115 57.14 -0.77 -12.76
C THR A 115 56.83 -2.16 -12.18
N THR A 116 56.90 -3.11 -13.10
CA THR A 116 57.16 -4.55 -12.95
C THR A 116 58.25 -4.87 -11.92
N SER A 117 57.95 -5.79 -11.00
CA SER A 117 58.96 -6.64 -10.36
C SER A 117 58.38 -8.03 -10.08
N THR A 118 59.10 -9.03 -10.56
CA THR A 118 58.74 -10.45 -10.70
C THR A 118 59.23 -11.29 -9.50
N ALA A 119 58.48 -12.35 -9.17
CA ALA A 119 58.76 -13.53 -8.30
C ALA A 119 58.88 -13.29 -6.78
N SER A 120 58.39 -14.14 -5.87
CA SER A 120 58.37 -15.62 -5.82
C SER A 120 57.27 -16.13 -4.83
N PRO A 121 56.82 -17.41 -4.85
CA PRO A 121 55.73 -17.89 -4.00
C PRO A 121 56.24 -18.31 -2.62
N THR A 122 55.47 -18.01 -1.57
CA THR A 122 55.70 -18.62 -0.25
C THR A 122 54.40 -19.25 0.24
N THR A 123 54.38 -20.57 0.18
CA THR A 123 53.44 -21.46 0.85
C THR A 123 53.54 -21.27 2.36
N SER A 124 52.40 -21.10 3.04
CA SER A 124 52.26 -21.42 4.45
C SER A 124 50.79 -21.74 4.76
N SER A 125 50.57 -23.03 4.98
CA SER A 125 49.36 -23.67 5.47
C SER A 125 49.19 -23.44 6.97
N VAL A 126 48.05 -22.93 7.43
CA VAL A 126 47.48 -23.29 8.74
C VAL A 126 45.94 -23.19 8.69
N SER A 127 45.30 -24.32 8.99
CA SER A 127 43.94 -24.53 9.53
C SER A 127 44.14 -25.50 10.72
N PRO A 128 43.16 -25.89 11.58
CA PRO A 128 41.77 -25.46 11.90
C PRO A 128 41.64 -25.14 13.44
N PRO A 129 40.47 -25.15 14.15
CA PRO A 129 39.13 -25.63 13.79
C PRO A 129 37.92 -24.74 14.09
N ILE A 130 36.89 -25.05 13.29
CA ILE A 130 35.47 -24.82 13.52
C ILE A 130 34.99 -25.67 14.70
N SER A 131 34.29 -25.06 15.64
CA SER A 131 33.30 -25.72 16.51
C SER A 131 32.54 -24.69 17.32
N THR A 132 31.26 -24.45 17.00
CA THR A 132 30.21 -24.32 18.04
C THR A 132 28.80 -24.50 17.41
N THR A 133 28.30 -25.72 17.56
CA THR A 133 26.93 -26.11 17.96
C THR A 133 25.72 -25.32 17.47
N ALA A 134 24.92 -25.99 16.63
CA ALA A 134 23.52 -25.68 16.37
C ALA A 134 22.65 -25.93 17.62
N PRO A 135 21.67 -25.07 17.95
CA PRO A 135 20.61 -25.43 18.88
C PRO A 135 19.52 -26.23 18.16
N THR A 136 19.22 -27.40 18.73
CA THR A 136 18.08 -28.29 18.46
C THR A 136 16.75 -27.52 18.54
N PRO A 137 15.78 -27.80 17.64
CA PRO A 137 14.43 -27.28 17.80
C PRO A 137 13.71 -28.02 18.94
N THR A 138 13.35 -27.28 19.98
CA THR A 138 12.39 -27.74 21.00
C THR A 138 11.02 -27.88 20.36
N ALA A 139 10.49 -29.11 20.32
CA ALA A 139 9.10 -29.38 20.03
C ALA A 139 8.24 -28.78 21.14
N VAL A 140 7.44 -27.77 20.81
CA VAL A 140 6.40 -27.24 21.68
C VAL A 140 5.10 -27.92 21.27
N ASP A 141 4.71 -28.91 22.08
CA ASP A 141 3.38 -29.50 22.08
C ASP A 141 2.39 -28.43 22.55
N ILE A 142 1.54 -27.93 21.65
CA ILE A 142 0.39 -27.09 22.01
C ILE A 142 -0.86 -27.98 21.95
N PRO A 143 -1.58 -28.16 23.06
CA PRO A 143 -2.78 -28.97 23.09
C PRO A 143 -3.93 -28.31 22.32
N SER A 144 -4.65 -29.17 21.60
CA SER A 144 -5.90 -28.97 20.86
C SER A 144 -6.93 -28.04 21.56
N PRO A 145 -7.64 -27.16 20.83
CA PRO A 145 -8.75 -26.41 21.41
C PRO A 145 -9.96 -27.31 21.64
N THR A 146 -10.37 -27.39 22.90
CA THR A 146 -11.61 -28.00 23.38
C THR A 146 -12.84 -27.37 22.72
N THR A 147 -13.69 -28.21 22.14
CA THR A 147 -15.01 -27.87 21.61
C THR A 147 -15.96 -27.49 22.76
N THR A 148 -16.55 -26.31 22.69
CA THR A 148 -17.71 -25.93 23.51
C THR A 148 -18.94 -25.89 22.61
N PRO A 149 -19.99 -26.69 22.85
CA PRO A 149 -21.25 -26.54 22.16
C PRO A 149 -22.18 -25.57 22.91
N THR A 150 -23.28 -25.20 22.25
CA THR A 150 -24.51 -24.55 22.77
C THR A 150 -24.39 -23.03 23.03
N THR A 151 -25.32 -22.16 22.61
CA THR A 151 -26.78 -22.29 22.58
C THR A 151 -27.41 -21.49 21.42
N THR A 152 -28.32 -22.14 20.71
CA THR A 152 -29.27 -21.53 19.77
C THR A 152 -30.30 -20.70 20.54
N ILE A 153 -30.43 -19.42 20.24
CA ILE A 153 -31.54 -18.59 20.74
C ILE A 153 -32.44 -18.28 19.55
N THR A 154 -33.52 -19.03 19.43
CA THR A 154 -34.63 -18.77 18.51
C THR A 154 -35.53 -17.72 19.16
N MET A 155 -35.68 -16.54 18.53
CA MET A 155 -36.72 -15.57 18.90
C MET A 155 -37.60 -15.27 17.68
N PRO A 156 -38.94 -15.25 17.83
CA PRO A 156 -39.91 -15.23 16.72
C PRO A 156 -40.02 -13.84 16.05
N PRO A 157 -40.63 -13.78 14.85
CA PRO A 157 -40.71 -12.54 14.07
C PRO A 157 -41.68 -11.53 14.73
N SER A 158 -41.23 -10.28 14.87
CA SER A 158 -42.12 -9.16 15.16
C SER A 158 -42.80 -8.70 13.87
N THR A 159 -44.10 -8.92 13.79
CA THR A 159 -45.00 -8.25 12.85
C THR A 159 -45.34 -6.87 13.39
N THR A 160 -44.98 -5.82 12.67
CA THR A 160 -45.52 -4.48 12.91
C THR A 160 -45.97 -3.88 11.59
N THR A 161 -47.25 -4.06 11.29
CA THR A 161 -48.00 -3.25 10.35
C THR A 161 -48.19 -1.87 10.94
N THR A 162 -47.68 -0.82 10.29
CA THR A 162 -48.20 0.53 10.50
C THR A 162 -48.23 1.29 9.19
N SER A 163 -49.45 1.68 8.80
CA SER A 163 -49.74 2.55 7.66
C SER A 163 -49.12 3.93 7.89
N GLY A 164 -48.31 4.40 6.95
CA GLY A 164 -47.71 5.74 6.96
C GLY A 164 -48.32 6.61 5.86
N SER A 165 -49.14 7.55 6.31
CA SER A 165 -49.86 8.58 5.56
C SER A 165 -48.99 9.39 4.60
N THR A 166 -49.47 9.57 3.37
CA THR A 166 -48.91 10.46 2.34
C THR A 166 -49.18 11.92 2.73
N SER A 167 -48.14 12.65 3.15
CA SER A 167 -48.22 14.10 3.32
C SER A 167 -47.89 14.78 1.98
N GLN A 168 -48.87 15.43 1.37
CA GLN A 168 -48.68 16.31 0.22
C GLN A 168 -48.29 17.70 0.74
N THR A 169 -47.04 18.11 0.46
CA THR A 169 -46.56 19.47 0.71
C THR A 169 -47.00 20.38 -0.43
N THR A 170 -47.83 21.38 -0.13
CA THR A 170 -48.23 22.43 -1.08
C THR A 170 -47.18 23.55 -1.06
N THR A 171 -46.45 23.71 -2.17
CA THR A 171 -45.50 24.81 -2.37
C THR A 171 -46.26 26.11 -2.65
N THR A 172 -46.11 27.11 -1.78
CA THR A 172 -46.55 28.50 -2.04
C THR A 172 -45.34 29.34 -2.43
N VAL A 173 -45.46 30.01 -3.57
CA VAL A 173 -44.45 30.90 -4.16
C VAL A 173 -44.67 32.32 -3.61
N PRO A 174 -43.64 33.05 -3.12
CA PRO A 174 -43.81 34.46 -2.82
C PRO A 174 -43.67 35.31 -4.09
N VAL A 175 -44.71 36.10 -4.38
CA VAL A 175 -44.71 37.19 -5.36
C VAL A 175 -43.95 38.37 -4.77
N SER A 176 -42.92 38.84 -5.47
CA SER A 176 -42.18 40.07 -5.12
C SER A 176 -42.69 41.22 -5.99
N THR A 177 -43.27 42.24 -5.35
CA THR A 177 -43.67 43.51 -5.97
C THR A 177 -42.72 44.62 -5.51
N THR A 178 -42.01 45.21 -6.46
CA THR A 178 -41.21 46.43 -6.29
C THR A 178 -42.09 47.66 -6.50
N PRO A 179 -42.00 48.71 -5.67
CA PRO A 179 -42.39 50.05 -6.07
C PRO A 179 -41.16 50.95 -6.30
N VAL A 180 -41.41 51.95 -7.14
CA VAL A 180 -40.53 53.04 -7.61
C VAL A 180 -40.07 53.93 -6.46
#